data_AF-A0AAV2G1B8-F1
#
_entry.id   AF-A0AAV2G1B8-F1
#
_cell.length_a   1.000
_cell.length_b   1.000
_cell.length_c   1.000
_cell.angle_alpha   90.00
_cell.angle_beta   90.00
_cell.angle_gamma   90.00
#
_symmetry.space_group_name_H-M   'P 1'
#
loop_
_entity.id
_entity.type
_entity.pdbx_description
1 polymer ?
#
loop_
_entity_poly.entity_id
_entity_poly.type
_entity_poly.pdbx_seq_one_letter_code
_entity_poly.pdbx_strand_id
1 'polypeptide(L)' 'MVEAESPFRPREKLLEKQRYFQNIHKHTYLKGPFDKVTSVAIPIALAASSLFLIGRGIYNMSHGIGKKE' A
#
# COMPACT_ATOMS: atom_id res chain seq x y z
N MET A 1 33.01 -25.48 19.02
CA MET A 1 31.81 -24.61 19.04
C MET A 1 31.71 -24.00 17.66
N VAL A 2 30.58 -24.17 16.96
CA VAL A 2 30.35 -23.49 15.68
C VAL A 2 30.33 -22.00 15.99
N GLU A 3 31.22 -21.22 15.38
CA GLU A 3 31.17 -19.76 15.47
C GLU A 3 29.81 -19.30 14.94
N ALA A 4 29.05 -18.61 15.79
CA ALA A 4 27.79 -18.02 15.37
C ALA A 4 28.11 -16.88 14.38
N GLU A 5 27.82 -17.12 13.10
CA GLU A 5 28.05 -16.13 12.05
C GLU A 5 27.30 -14.83 12.37
N SER A 6 28.03 -13.71 12.34
CA SER A 6 27.42 -12.41 12.56
C SER A 6 26.46 -12.07 11.41
N PRO A 7 25.26 -11.52 11.68
CA PRO A 7 24.32 -11.18 10.63
C PRO A 7 24.90 -10.14 9.65
N PHE A 8 24.49 -10.20 8.39
CA PHE A 8 24.95 -9.31 7.30
C PHE A 8 24.70 -7.81 7.54
N ARG A 9 23.87 -7.47 8.53
CA ARG A 9 23.70 -6.10 9.00
C ARG A 9 23.79 -6.02 10.52
N PRO A 10 24.44 -4.98 11.06
CA PRO A 10 24.39 -4.65 12.48
C PRO A 10 22.95 -4.43 12.94
N ARG A 11 22.62 -4.88 14.15
CA ARG A 11 21.24 -4.88 14.67
C ARG A 11 20.76 -3.50 15.14
N GLU A 12 21.68 -2.55 15.31
CA GLU A 12 21.41 -1.19 15.80
C GLU A 12 20.39 -0.47 14.91
N LYS A 13 20.51 -0.61 13.58
CA LYS A 13 19.56 -0.04 12.62
C LYS A 13 18.17 -0.65 12.76
N LEU A 14 18.07 -1.92 13.10
CA LEU A 14 16.80 -2.61 13.30
C LEU A 14 16.15 -2.14 14.62
N LEU A 15 16.93 -2.07 15.69
CA LEU A 15 16.48 -1.55 17.00
C LEU A 15 16.00 -0.10 16.88
N GLU A 16 16.67 0.73 16.08
CA GLU A 16 16.26 2.10 15.79
C GLU A 16 14.88 2.14 15.10
N LYS A 17 14.66 1.29 14.08
CA LYS A 17 13.35 1.19 13.41
C LYS A 17 12.27 0.65 14.34
N GLN A 18 12.58 -0.30 15.21
CA GLN A 18 11.64 -0.79 16.22
C GLN A 18 11.20 0.33 17.15
N ARG A 19 12.15 1.08 17.75
CA ARG A 19 11.85 2.23 18.59
C ARG A 19 11.00 3.26 17.85
N TYR A 20 11.38 3.60 16.61
CA TYR A 20 10.61 4.53 15.77
C TYR A 20 9.16 4.09 15.57
N PHE A 21 8.91 2.86 15.11
CA PHE A 21 7.55 2.39 14.81
C PHE A 21 6.71 2.03 16.05
N GLN A 22 7.35 1.71 17.18
CA GLN A 22 6.67 1.46 18.45
C GLN A 22 6.19 2.75 19.12
N ASN A 23 6.90 3.86 18.94
CA ASN A 23 6.51 5.17 19.51
C ASN A 23 5.41 5.90 18.70
N ILE A 24 4.94 5.35 17.58
CA ILE A 24 3.90 5.96 16.74
C ILE A 24 2.52 5.39 17.07
N HIS A 25 1.65 6.28 17.53
CA HIS A 25 0.26 5.99 17.92
C HIS A 25 -0.69 6.04 16.70
N LYS A 26 -0.47 5.15 15.73
CA LYS A 26 -1.32 4.97 14.54
C LYS A 26 -1.54 3.49 14.26
N HIS A 27 -2.58 3.17 13.49
CA HIS A 27 -2.75 1.82 12.93
C HIS A 27 -1.52 1.40 12.12
N THR A 28 -1.26 0.10 12.09
CA THR A 28 -0.04 -0.51 11.50
C THR A 28 0.26 0.00 10.09
N TYR A 29 -0.76 0.14 9.24
CA TYR A 29 -0.63 0.57 7.85
C TYR A 29 -0.47 2.09 7.66
N LEU A 30 -0.27 2.88 8.72
CA LEU A 30 -0.13 4.34 8.66
C LEU A 30 1.08 4.86 9.46
N LYS A 31 1.96 3.97 9.90
CA LYS A 31 3.02 4.33 10.85
C LYS A 31 4.15 5.10 10.17
N GLY A 32 4.60 4.65 9.01
CA GLY A 32 5.66 5.28 8.25
C GLY A 32 5.19 6.50 7.44
N PRO A 33 6.10 7.43 7.09
CA PRO A 33 5.79 8.52 6.18
C PRO A 33 5.46 8.01 4.76
N PHE A 34 6.13 6.92 4.33
CA PHE A 34 5.85 6.26 3.06
C PHE A 34 4.49 5.58 3.03
N ASP A 35 3.99 5.10 4.18
CA ASP A 35 2.70 4.43 4.28
C ASP A 35 1.56 5.34 3.84
N LYS A 36 1.63 6.65 4.10
CA LYS A 36 0.62 7.60 3.59
C LYS A 36 0.50 7.57 2.07
N VAL A 37 1.62 7.45 1.35
CA VAL A 37 1.60 7.40 -0.11
C VAL A 37 1.09 6.03 -0.58
N THR A 38 1.63 4.95 0.00
CA THR A 38 1.38 3.59 -0.47
C THR A 38 0.02 3.03 -0.06
N SER A 39 -0.48 3.39 1.12
CA SER A 39 -1.72 2.83 1.68
C SER A 39 -2.93 3.76 1.59
N VAL A 40 -2.74 5.04 1.21
CA VAL A 40 -3.84 6.01 1.10
C VAL A 40 -3.92 6.58 -0.30
N ALA A 41 -2.89 7.28 -0.77
CA ALA A 41 -2.97 7.98 -2.06
C ALA A 41 -3.12 7.02 -3.26
N ILE A 42 -2.24 6.03 -3.37
CA ILE A 42 -2.26 5.08 -4.49
C ILE A 42 -3.56 4.25 -4.50
N PRO A 43 -3.98 3.61 -3.39
CA PRO A 43 -5.17 2.77 -3.40
C PRO A 43 -6.45 3.58 -3.63
N ILE A 44 -6.58 4.80 -3.09
CA ILE A 44 -7.77 5.64 -3.33
C ILE A 44 -7.87 6.04 -4.80
N ALA A 45 -6.77 6.51 -5.40
CA ALA A 45 -6.77 6.89 -6.82
C ALA A 45 -7.10 5.68 -7.73
N LEU A 46 -6.52 4.52 -7.42
CA LEU A 46 -6.78 3.29 -8.17
C LEU A 46 -8.22 2.80 -7.99
N ALA A 47 -8.74 2.80 -6.76
CA ALA A 47 -10.11 2.38 -6.49
C ALA A 47 -11.13 3.32 -7.14
N ALA A 48 -10.94 4.63 -7.03
CA ALA A 48 -11.84 5.61 -7.63
C ALA A 48 -11.89 5.49 -9.16
N SER A 49 -10.73 5.41 -9.82
CA SER A 49 -10.67 5.23 -11.27
C SER A 49 -11.26 3.88 -11.71
N SER A 50 -10.96 2.81 -10.99
CA SER A 50 -11.52 1.48 -11.28
C SER A 50 -13.04 1.46 -11.14
N LEU A 51 -13.58 1.98 -10.04
CA LEU A 51 -15.03 2.05 -9.81
C LEU A 51 -15.73 2.89 -10.86
N PHE A 52 -15.15 4.03 -11.25
CA PHE A 52 -15.68 4.85 -12.32
C PHE A 52 -15.76 4.09 -13.65
N LEU A 53 -14.69 3.40 -14.04
CA LEU A 53 -14.65 2.63 -15.28
C LEU A 53 -15.60 1.43 -15.25
N ILE A 54 -15.71 0.74 -14.11
CA ILE A 54 -16.67 -0.35 -13.91
C ILE A 54 -18.10 0.17 -14.06
N GLY A 55 -18.44 1.27 -13.39
CA GLY A 55 -19.77 1.89 -13.48
C GLY A 55 -20.11 2.30 -14.90
N ARG A 56 -19.18 2.95 -15.61
CA ARG A 56 -19.34 3.32 -17.02
C ARG A 56 -19.51 2.08 -17.92
N GLY A 57 -18.73 1.03 -17.67
CA GLY A 57 -18.81 -0.23 -18.41
C GLY A 57 -20.20 -0.87 -18.27
N ILE A 58 -20.67 -1.01 -17.03
CA ILE A 58 -22.01 -1.54 -16.73
C ILE A 58 -23.11 -0.69 -17.38
N TYR A 59 -23.00 0.64 -17.26
CA TYR A 59 -23.96 1.56 -17.88
C TYR A 59 -24.02 1.41 -19.40
N ASN A 60 -22.87 1.35 -20.07
CA ASN A 60 -22.80 1.19 -21.52
C ASN A 60 -23.40 -0.16 -21.96
N MET A 61 -23.10 -1.25 -21.24
CA MET A 61 -23.65 -2.57 -21.52
C MET A 61 -25.17 -2.60 -21.35
N SER A 62 -25.71 -2.00 -20.28
CA SER A 62 -27.16 -2.01 -20.00
C SER A 62 -27.97 -1.15 -20.97
N HIS A 63 -27.37 -0.12 -21.56
CA HIS A 63 -28.02 0.78 -22.53
C HIS A 63 -27.68 0.45 -23.99
N GLY A 64 -26.85 -0.58 -24.24
CA GLY A 64 -26.42 -0.95 -25.59
C GLY A 64 -25.56 0.12 -26.30
N ILE A 65 -24.91 0.99 -25.54
CA ILE A 65 -24.11 2.13 -26.03
C ILE A 65 -22.67 1.69 -26.31
N GLY A 66 -22.04 2.25 -27.35
CA GLY A 66 -20.60 2.07 -27.62
C GLY A 66 -20.26 0.79 -28.37
N LYS A 67 -21.23 0.17 -29.06
CA LYS A 67 -20.97 -0.88 -30.04
C LYS A 67 -20.18 -0.27 -31.21
N LYS A 68 -19.15 -0.98 -31.68
CA LYS A 68 -18.55 -0.71 -32.98
C LYS A 68 -19.46 -1.34 -34.04
N GLU A 69 -19.52 -0.72 -35.22
CA GLU A 69 -20.17 -1.31 -36.40
C GLU A 69 -19.62 -2.71 -36.70
#